data_AF-A0A2E7E514-F1
#
_entry.id   AF-A0A2E7E514-F1
#
_cell.length_a   1.000
_cell.length_b   1.000
_cell.length_c   1.000
_cell.angle_alpha   90.00
_cell.angle_beta   90.00
_cell.angle_gamma   90.00
#
_symmetry.space_group_name_H-M   'P 1'
#
loop_
_entity.id
_entity.type
_entity.pdbx_description
1 polymer ?
#
loop_
_entity_poly.entity_id
_entity_poly.type
_entity_poly.pdbx_seq_one_letter_code
_entity_poly.pdbx_strand_id
1 'polypeptide(L)'
;MSQTIAEFISEWDGGFQVCTRCTVDLLTGAVSPEVSLDEEAEDVEVLDREFIQTQDGREFELLEEEGAYTLADLPAYVSHVTAPSA
;
A
#
# COMPACT_ATOMS: atom_id res chain seq x y z
N MET A 1 18.77 -6.34 -2.86
CA MET A 1 17.69 -5.34 -2.95
C MET A 1 16.88 -5.48 -1.69
N SER A 2 16.66 -4.40 -0.95
CA SER A 2 15.94 -4.45 0.32
C SER A 2 14.47 -4.18 0.05
N GLN A 3 13.65 -5.22 0.13
CA GLN A 3 12.20 -5.14 -0.04
C GLN A 3 11.53 -5.61 1.25
N THR A 4 10.32 -5.11 1.50
CA THR A 4 9.47 -5.61 2.58
C THR A 4 8.09 -5.98 2.06
N ILE A 5 7.38 -6.81 2.82
CA ILE A 5 6.01 -7.23 2.53
C ILE A 5 5.08 -6.41 3.42
N ALA A 6 4.01 -5.88 2.83
CA ALA A 6 2.95 -5.15 3.54
C ALA A 6 1.58 -5.46 2.92
N GLU A 7 0.54 -4.79 3.42
CA GLU A 7 -0.81 -4.85 2.84
C GLU A 7 -1.12 -3.51 2.18
N PHE A 8 -1.52 -3.56 0.92
CA PHE A 8 -2.11 -2.46 0.17
C PHE A 8 -3.63 -2.50 0.40
N ILE A 9 -4.18 -1.41 0.91
CA ILE A 9 -5.60 -1.30 1.25
C ILE A 9 -6.24 -0.31 0.28
N SER A 10 -7.25 -0.76 -0.46
CA SER A 10 -8.19 0.13 -1.17
C SER A 10 -9.47 0.24 -0.35
N GLU A 11 -9.75 1.44 0.15
CA GLU A 11 -10.98 1.75 0.86
C GLU A 11 -11.98 2.42 -0.08
N TRP A 12 -13.20 1.91 -0.06
CA TRP A 12 -14.31 2.31 -0.91
C TRP A 12 -15.47 2.81 -0.05
N ASP A 13 -16.39 3.52 -0.70
CA ASP A 13 -17.59 4.08 -0.06
C ASP A 13 -18.27 3.12 0.91
N GLY A 14 -18.68 3.65 2.06
CA GLY A 14 -19.34 2.87 3.11
C GLY A 14 -18.36 2.04 3.98
N GLY A 15 -17.05 2.25 3.83
CA GLY A 15 -16.02 1.62 4.66
C GLY A 15 -15.65 0.20 4.22
N PHE A 16 -15.94 -0.16 2.96
CA PHE A 16 -15.53 -1.43 2.38
C PHE A 16 -14.04 -1.38 2.06
N GLN A 17 -13.26 -2.36 2.54
CA GLN A 17 -11.82 -2.40 2.35
C GLN A 17 -11.41 -3.67 1.62
N VAL A 18 -10.60 -3.50 0.57
CA VAL A 18 -9.93 -4.58 -0.15
C VAL A 18 -8.47 -4.61 0.28
N CYS A 19 -8.05 -5.70 0.91
CA CYS A 19 -6.67 -5.89 1.34
C CYS A 19 -5.92 -6.78 0.36
N THR A 20 -4.83 -6.25 -0.19
CA THR A 20 -3.96 -6.95 -1.12
C THR A 20 -2.55 -7.00 -0.57
N ARG A 21 -1.94 -8.19 -0.50
CA ARG A 21 -0.53 -8.28 -0.14
C ARG A 21 0.33 -7.57 -1.18
N CYS A 22 1.32 -6.79 -0.76
CA CYS A 22 2.20 -6.05 -1.66
C CYS A 22 3.65 -6.15 -1.25
N THR A 23 4.54 -5.83 -2.18
CA THR A 23 5.96 -5.61 -1.93
C THR A 23 6.29 -4.14 -2.03
N VAL A 24 7.15 -3.65 -1.13
CA VAL A 24 7.62 -2.27 -1.10
C VAL A 24 9.13 -2.25 -1.24
N ASP A 25 9.64 -1.52 -2.22
CA ASP A 25 11.07 -1.28 -2.39
C ASP A 25 11.54 -0.19 -1.41
N LEU A 26 12.47 -0.53 -0.52
CA LEU A 26 12.94 0.38 0.53
C LEU A 26 13.92 1.45 0.04
N LEU A 27 14.37 1.37 -1.21
CA LEU A 27 15.26 2.36 -1.83
C LEU A 27 14.45 3.39 -2.63
N THR A 28 13.43 2.96 -3.35
CA THR A 28 12.65 3.82 -4.25
C THR A 28 11.27 4.19 -3.69
N GLY A 29 10.77 3.43 -2.72
CA GLY A 29 9.39 3.55 -2.23
C GLY A 29 8.35 3.02 -3.20
N ALA A 30 8.76 2.37 -4.29
CA ALA A 30 7.86 1.74 -5.24
C ALA A 30 7.07 0.62 -4.55
N VAL A 31 5.77 0.61 -4.79
CA VAL A 31 4.82 -0.36 -4.24
C VAL A 31 4.30 -1.23 -5.38
N SER A 32 4.34 -2.54 -5.17
CA SER A 32 3.88 -3.54 -6.13
C SER A 32 2.91 -4.50 -5.43
N PRO A 33 1.59 -4.25 -5.53
CA PRO A 33 0.58 -5.17 -5.01
C PRO A 33 0.60 -6.50 -5.79
N GLU A 34 0.39 -7.62 -5.10
CA GLU A 34 0.39 -8.98 -5.67
C GLU A 34 -0.91 -9.33 -6.40
N VAL A 35 -1.88 -8.41 -6.49
CA VAL A 35 -3.12 -8.66 -7.25
C VAL A 35 -2.84 -8.72 -8.75
N SER A 36 -3.30 -9.84 -9.32
CA SER A 36 -3.62 -10.00 -10.72
C SER A 36 -4.58 -8.89 -11.18
N LEU A 37 -4.50 -8.54 -12.45
CA LEU A 37 -5.49 -7.74 -13.17
C LEU A 37 -6.86 -8.44 -13.11
N ASP A 38 -7.54 -8.44 -11.98
CA ASP A 38 -8.95 -8.75 -11.90
C ASP A 38 -9.68 -7.47 -12.34
N GLU A 39 -9.82 -7.37 -13.67
CA GLU A 39 -10.96 -6.72 -14.31
C GLU A 39 -12.22 -7.25 -13.62
N GLU A 40 -12.78 -6.53 -12.64
CA GLU A 40 -14.21 -6.55 -12.22
C GLU A 40 -14.40 -5.77 -10.90
N ALA A 41 -14.24 -4.45 -10.97
CA ALA A 41 -14.82 -3.53 -9.99
C ALA A 41 -16.03 -2.83 -10.63
N GLU A 42 -17.02 -3.60 -11.11
CA GLU A 42 -18.20 -3.06 -11.78
C GLU A 42 -19.30 -2.56 -10.81
N ASP A 43 -19.16 -2.78 -9.49
CA ASP A 43 -20.21 -2.50 -8.49
C ASP A 43 -19.78 -1.59 -7.31
N VAL A 44 -18.62 -0.92 -7.38
CA VAL A 44 -18.17 0.04 -6.34
C VAL A 44 -18.06 1.43 -6.94
N GLU A 45 -18.86 2.38 -6.44
CA GLU A 45 -19.13 3.64 -7.14
C GLU A 45 -18.00 4.70 -7.00
N VAL A 46 -17.26 4.73 -5.88
CA VAL A 46 -16.11 5.64 -5.67
C VAL A 46 -15.05 5.02 -4.75
N LEU A 47 -13.78 5.15 -5.14
CA LEU A 47 -12.62 4.85 -4.31
C LEU A 47 -12.33 6.05 -3.39
N ASP A 48 -12.31 5.83 -2.07
CA ASP A 48 -12.08 6.88 -1.07
C ASP A 48 -10.58 7.14 -0.85
N ARG A 49 -9.82 6.07 -0.56
CA ARG A 49 -8.39 6.17 -0.28
C ARG A 49 -7.64 4.86 -0.52
N GLU A 50 -6.34 4.99 -0.83
CA GLU A 50 -5.42 3.87 -0.94
C GLU A 50 -4.17 4.11 -0.09
N PHE A 51 -3.74 3.09 0.64
CA PHE A 51 -2.60 3.20 1.55
C PHE A 51 -1.93 1.85 1.81
N ILE A 52 -0.70 1.90 2.31
CA ILE A 52 -0.01 0.74 2.85
C ILE A 52 -0.31 0.61 4.33
N GLN A 53 -0.72 -0.56 4.77
CA GLN A 53 -0.79 -0.95 6.17
C GLN A 53 0.31 -1.97 6.51
N THR A 54 1.05 -1.70 7.57
CA THR A 54 2.04 -2.64 8.12
C THR A 54 1.40 -3.60 9.13
N GLN A 55 2.10 -4.68 9.52
CA GLN A 55 1.55 -5.72 10.41
C GLN A 55 1.12 -5.22 11.79
N ASP A 56 1.65 -4.09 12.24
CA ASP A 56 1.29 -3.42 13.49
C ASP A 56 0.12 -2.43 13.33
N GLY A 57 -0.50 -2.37 12.14
CA GLY A 57 -1.67 -1.54 11.83
C GLY A 57 -1.34 -0.09 11.47
N ARG A 58 -0.06 0.25 11.24
CA ARG A 58 0.34 1.61 10.86
C ARG A 58 0.08 1.84 9.38
N GLU A 59 -0.57 2.96 9.07
CA GLU A 59 -0.93 3.35 7.71
C GLU A 59 0.10 4.33 7.12
N PHE A 60 0.36 4.20 5.83
CA PHE A 60 1.25 5.06 5.05
C PHE A 60 0.60 5.40 3.71
N GLU A 61 0.49 6.70 3.44
CA GLU A 61 -0.14 7.20 2.21
C GLU A 61 0.68 6.87 0.96
N LEU A 62 -0.05 6.73 -0.14
CA LEU A 62 0.49 6.45 -1.47
C LEU A 62 0.33 7.67 -2.39
N LEU A 63 1.26 7.80 -3.32
CA LEU A 63 1.16 8.64 -4.49
C LEU A 63 0.97 7.71 -5.70
N GLU A 64 -0.09 7.95 -6.46
CA GLU A 64 -0.36 7.28 -7.73
C GLU A 64 0.04 8.22 -8.87
N GLU A 65 0.97 7.77 -9.70
CA GLU A 65 1.41 8.48 -10.90
C GLU A 65 1.49 7.49 -12.06
N GLU A 66 0.66 7.71 -13.09
CA GLU A 66 0.65 6.91 -14.32
C GLU A 66 0.45 5.39 -14.07
N GLY A 67 -0.38 5.02 -13.09
CA GLY A 67 -0.64 3.62 -12.72
C GLY A 67 0.46 2.96 -11.88
N ALA A 68 1.44 3.74 -11.41
CA ALA A 68 2.45 3.28 -10.47
C ALA A 68 2.22 3.87 -9.08
N TYR A 69 2.37 3.04 -8.05
CA TYR A 69 2.23 3.45 -6.66
C TYR A 69 3.61 3.66 -6.03
N THR A 70 3.77 4.79 -5.33
CA THR A 70 4.94 5.09 -4.51
C THR A 70 4.54 5.58 -3.13
N LEU A 71 5.36 5.33 -2.11
CA LEU A 71 5.12 5.87 -0.77
C LEU A 71 5.29 7.40 -0.74
N ALA A 72 4.31 8.10 -0.16
CA ALA A 72 4.39 9.54 0.04
C ALA A 72 5.52 9.94 1.02
N ASP A 73 5.80 9.11 2.04
CA ASP A 73 6.88 9.30 3.00
C ASP A 73 7.71 8.02 3.18
N LEU A 74 8.60 7.78 2.19
CA LEU A 74 9.54 6.67 2.24
C LEU A 74 10.45 6.68 3.48
N PRO A 75 11.07 7.81 3.90
CA PRO A 75 11.89 7.84 5.11
C PRO A 75 11.16 7.37 6.37
N ALA A 76 9.91 7.80 6.57
CA ALA A 76 9.11 7.36 7.71
C ALA A 76 8.82 5.86 7.65
N TYR A 77 8.46 5.34 6.47
CA TYR A 77 8.22 3.91 6.26
C TYR A 77 9.46 3.07 6.53
N VAL A 78 10.60 3.43 5.96
CA VAL A 78 11.88 2.73 6.16
C VAL A 78 12.26 2.74 7.63
N SER A 79 12.17 3.89 8.29
CA SER A 79 12.45 3.99 9.72
C SER A 79 11.54 3.09 10.55
N HIS A 80 10.29 2.91 10.14
CA HIS A 80 9.33 2.06 10.84
C HIS A 80 9.65 0.57 10.68
N VAL A 81 9.85 0.11 9.46
CA VAL A 81 10.03 -1.33 9.17
C VAL A 81 11.45 -1.85 9.47
N THR A 82 12.42 -0.95 9.65
CA THR A 82 13.81 -1.31 10.00
C THR A 82 14.14 -1.06 11.48
N ALA A 83 13.25 -0.42 12.23
CA ALA A 83 13.44 -0.28 13.67
C ALA A 83 13.37 -1.68 14.32
N PRO A 84 14.33 -2.04 15.18
CA PRO A 84 14.18 -3.23 15.99
C PRO A 84 12.98 -3.02 16.92
N SER A 85 11.96 -3.89 16.82
CA SER A 85 10.92 -3.98 17.85
C SER A 85 11.61 -4.16 19.20
N ALA A 86 11.54 -3.14 20.04
CA ALA A 86 12.17 -3.13 21.36
C ALA A 86 11.51 -4.12 22.33
#